data_AF-A0A5E4HEM7-F1
#
_entry.id   AF-A0A5E4HEM7-F1
#
_cell.length_a   1.000
_cell.length_b   1.000
_cell.length_c   1.000
_cell.angle_alpha   90.00
_cell.angle_beta   90.00
_cell.angle_gamma   90.00
#
_symmetry.space_group_name_H-M   'P 1'
#
loop_
_entity.id
_entity.type
_entity.pdbx_description
1 polymer ?
#
loop_
_entity_poly.entity_id
_entity_poly.type
_entity_poly.pdbx_seq_one_letter_code
_entity_poly.pdbx_strand_id
1 'polypeptide(L)'
;MLYVRIELWPGGDRDRRKVLGEMAIANDCSGSMATGNYNVWHRTDPKPEKMLDDPQKPGQGLFLRNWFGKMKPARVENHPRQAVTVWHLIRKAIEASGFREKS
;
A
#
# COMPACT_ATOMS: atom_id res chain seq x y z
N MET A 1 -1.96 -10.59 1.94
CA MET A 1 -2.18 -9.15 1.70
C MET A 1 -0.99 -8.39 2.28
N LEU A 2 -0.48 -7.41 1.56
CA LEU A 2 0.57 -6.51 2.01
C LEU A 2 -0.04 -5.15 2.31
N TYR A 3 0.25 -4.60 3.49
CA TYR A 3 -0.10 -3.23 3.84
C TYR A 3 1.18 -2.43 4.01
N VAL A 4 1.26 -1.30 3.32
CA VAL A 4 2.41 -0.41 3.32
C VAL A 4 1.94 0.95 3.78
N ARG A 5 2.57 1.49 4.82
CA ARG A 5 2.37 2.85 5.30
C ARG A 5 3.70 3.56 5.31
N ILE A 6 3.73 4.76 4.75
CA ILE A 6 4.90 5.63 4.74
C ILE A 6 4.64 6.77 5.72
N GLU A 7 5.54 6.92 6.69
CA GLU A 7 5.47 7.95 7.71
C GLU A 7 6.73 8.83 7.69
N LEU A 8 6.52 10.13 7.87
CA LEU A 8 7.59 11.08 8.14
C LEU A 8 7.61 11.36 9.64
N TRP A 9 8.75 11.14 10.29
CA TRP A 9 8.95 11.40 11.71
C TRP A 9 9.92 12.60 11.85
N PRO A 10 9.41 13.83 12.06
CA PRO A 10 10.26 15.00 12.16
C PRO A 10 11.26 14.86 13.31
N GLY A 11 12.56 14.81 13.00
CA GLY A 11 13.61 14.61 14.01
C GLY A 11 13.56 13.25 14.71
N GLY A 12 12.93 12.24 14.09
CA GLY A 12 12.73 10.92 14.72
C GLY A 12 11.65 10.90 15.81
N ASP A 13 10.95 12.02 16.03
CA ASP A 13 9.88 12.12 17.00
C ASP A 13 8.61 11.41 16.50
N ARG A 14 8.26 10.32 17.19
CA ARG A 14 7.09 9.48 16.87
C ARG A 14 5.76 10.19 17.13
N ASP A 15 5.71 11.12 18.08
CA ASP A 15 4.47 11.83 18.43
C ASP A 15 4.12 12.89 17.38
N ARG A 16 5.14 13.37 16.65
CA ARG A 16 4.99 14.30 15.53
C ARG A 16 4.89 13.62 14.16
N ARG A 17 4.75 12.30 14.12
CA ARG A 17 4.70 11.54 12.88
C ARG A 17 3.56 12.00 11.98
N LYS A 18 3.82 12.03 10.69
CA LYS A 18 2.82 12.33 9.65
C LYS A 18 2.79 11.18 8.65
N VAL A 19 1.61 10.65 8.36
CA VAL A 19 1.47 9.65 7.28
C VAL A 19 1.51 10.38 5.94
N LEU A 20 2.45 9.99 5.09
CA LEU A 20 2.59 10.53 3.73
C LEU A 20 1.74 9.75 2.74
N GLY A 21 1.56 8.44 2.97
CA GLY A 21 0.78 7.59 2.10
C GLY A 21 0.56 6.20 2.66
N GLU A 22 -0.46 5.55 2.12
CA GLU A 22 -0.84 4.19 2.47
C GLU A 22 -1.17 3.41 1.20
N MET A 23 -0.88 2.12 1.23
CA MET A 23 -1.13 1.20 0.13
C MET A 23 -1.49 -0.18 0.66
N ALA A 24 -2.50 -0.80 0.05
CA ALA A 24 -2.84 -2.21 0.24
C ALA A 24 -2.62 -2.96 -1.08
N ILE A 25 -1.94 -4.09 -1.00
CA ILE A 25 -1.61 -4.96 -2.14
C ILE A 25 -2.18 -6.34 -1.85
N ALA A 26 -3.14 -6.79 -2.66
CA ALA A 26 -3.78 -8.10 -2.51
C ALA A 26 -3.62 -8.93 -3.78
N ASN A 27 -3.20 -10.19 -3.63
CA ASN A 27 -3.24 -11.15 -4.73
C ASN A 27 -4.72 -11.41 -5.08
N ASP A 28 -5.07 -11.28 -6.35
CA ASP A 28 -6.45 -11.43 -6.83
C ASP A 28 -6.77 -12.86 -7.27
N CYS A 29 -5.82 -13.78 -7.09
CA CYS A 29 -5.88 -15.20 -7.45
C CYS A 29 -5.99 -15.49 -8.96
N SER A 30 -5.83 -14.50 -9.84
CA SER A 30 -5.88 -14.69 -11.30
C SER A 30 -4.53 -15.06 -11.94
N GLY A 31 -3.45 -15.10 -11.16
CA GLY A 31 -2.11 -15.46 -11.63
C GLY A 31 -1.84 -16.98 -11.66
N SER A 32 -0.59 -17.36 -11.94
CA SER A 32 -0.12 -18.74 -11.95
C SER A 32 0.75 -19.07 -10.73
N MET A 33 1.38 -20.26 -10.71
CA MET A 33 2.42 -20.58 -9.73
C MET A 33 3.70 -19.75 -9.95
N ALA A 34 3.99 -19.35 -11.18
CA ALA A 34 5.18 -18.56 -11.53
C ALA A 34 4.95 -17.06 -11.38
N THR A 35 3.73 -16.58 -11.64
CA THR A 35 3.36 -15.16 -11.67
C THR A 35 2.14 -14.85 -10.81
N GLY A 36 2.07 -13.65 -10.24
CA GLY A 36 0.93 -13.16 -9.49
C GLY A 36 0.36 -11.89 -10.11
N ASN A 37 -0.96 -11.75 -10.03
CA ASN A 37 -1.67 -10.52 -10.32
C ASN A 37 -2.15 -9.95 -8.99
N TYR A 38 -2.04 -8.63 -8.85
CA TYR A 38 -2.27 -7.95 -7.60
C TYR A 38 -3.13 -6.72 -7.83
N ASN A 39 -4.21 -6.64 -7.05
CA ASN A 39 -4.94 -5.41 -6.90
C ASN A 39 -4.23 -4.51 -5.89
N VAL A 40 -4.12 -3.23 -6.23
CA VAL A 40 -3.48 -2.22 -5.42
C VAL A 40 -4.51 -1.14 -5.10
N TRP A 41 -4.57 -0.73 -3.84
CA TRP A 41 -5.32 0.44 -3.42
C TRP A 41 -4.38 1.37 -2.71
N HIS A 42 -4.34 2.64 -3.09
CA HIS A 42 -3.41 3.59 -2.50
C HIS A 42 -4.06 4.93 -2.20
N ARG A 43 -3.46 5.70 -1.30
CA ARG A 43 -3.79 7.11 -1.08
C ARG A 43 -2.58 7.88 -0.55
N THR A 44 -2.57 9.18 -0.80
CA THR A 44 -1.54 10.12 -0.31
C THR A 44 -2.15 11.13 0.63
N ASP A 45 -1.31 11.65 1.52
CA ASP A 45 -1.66 12.69 2.49
C ASP A 45 -3.01 12.42 3.19
N PRO A 46 -3.20 11.22 3.78
CA PRO A 46 -4.43 10.93 4.49
C PRO A 46 -4.57 11.86 5.69
N LYS A 47 -5.69 12.58 5.76
CA LYS A 47 -6.02 13.36 6.97
C LYS A 47 -6.02 12.44 8.21
N PRO A 48 -5.49 12.89 9.37
CA PRO A 48 -5.36 12.07 10.58
C PRO A 48 -6.68 11.43 11.04
N GLU A 49 -7.77 12.18 10.93
CA GLU A 49 -9.16 11.79 11.22
C GLU A 49 -9.70 10.68 10.28
N LYS A 50 -8.98 10.37 9.21
CA LYS A 50 -9.31 9.35 8.21
C LYS A 50 -8.29 8.23 8.13
N MET A 51 -7.36 8.15 9.09
CA MET A 51 -6.39 7.06 9.19
C MET A 51 -7.14 5.73 9.26
N LEU A 52 -6.77 4.80 8.38
CA LEU A 52 -7.48 3.52 8.20
C LEU A 52 -7.13 2.50 9.29
N ASP A 53 -6.07 2.77 10.06
CA ASP A 53 -5.49 1.83 10.99
C ASP A 53 -5.15 2.54 12.30
N ASP A 54 -5.64 1.97 13.41
CA ASP A 54 -5.22 2.31 14.76
C ASP A 54 -3.70 2.06 14.86
N PRO A 55 -2.89 3.07 15.23
CA PRO A 55 -1.45 2.90 15.45
C PRO A 55 -1.09 1.80 16.46
N GLN A 56 -2.02 1.43 17.35
CA GLN A 56 -1.86 0.37 18.34
C GLN A 56 -2.32 -1.01 17.83
N LYS A 57 -3.09 -1.07 16.73
CA LYS A 57 -3.67 -2.31 16.16
C LYS A 57 -3.64 -2.31 14.62
N PRO A 58 -2.45 -2.38 14.01
CA PRO A 58 -2.31 -2.37 12.56
C PRO A 58 -3.01 -3.58 11.91
N GLY A 59 -3.71 -3.35 10.81
CA GLY A 59 -4.40 -4.36 10.01
C GLY A 59 -5.84 -4.69 10.44
N GLN A 60 -6.29 -4.30 11.65
CA GLN A 60 -7.66 -4.59 12.11
C GLN A 60 -8.72 -3.66 11.49
N GLY A 61 -8.37 -2.39 11.24
CA GLY A 61 -9.27 -1.44 10.58
C GLY A 61 -9.54 -1.79 9.10
N LEU A 62 -8.62 -2.53 8.48
CA LEU A 62 -8.72 -3.00 7.08
C LEU A 62 -9.81 -4.07 6.88
N PHE A 63 -10.12 -4.89 7.87
CA PHE A 63 -11.15 -5.94 7.76
C PHE A 63 -12.58 -5.40 7.96
N LEU A 64 -12.75 -4.26 8.65
CA LEU A 64 -14.04 -3.84 9.21
C LEU A 64 -14.65 -2.58 8.57
N ARG A 65 -13.96 -1.90 7.66
CA ARG A 65 -14.53 -0.75 6.93
C ARG A 65 -14.17 -0.79 5.46
N ASN A 66 -15.16 -1.22 4.66
CA ASN A 66 -15.34 -0.95 3.23
C ASN A 66 -14.17 -0.24 2.54
N TRP A 67 -13.39 -1.03 1.79
CA TRP A 67 -12.70 -0.78 0.51
C TRP A 67 -12.92 0.57 -0.23
N PHE A 68 -14.00 1.31 0.01
CA PHE A 68 -14.44 2.54 -0.70
C PHE A 68 -13.98 3.87 -0.08
N GLY A 69 -13.19 3.87 1.00
CA GLY A 69 -12.69 5.09 1.63
C GLY A 69 -11.55 5.80 0.86
N LYS A 70 -11.85 6.50 -0.23
CA LYS A 70 -10.93 7.42 -0.96
C LYS A 70 -9.60 6.83 -1.46
N MET A 71 -9.43 5.52 -1.45
CA MET A 71 -8.25 4.90 -2.04
C MET A 71 -8.42 4.80 -3.56
N LYS A 72 -7.38 5.18 -4.29
CA LYS A 72 -7.31 5.05 -5.74
C LYS A 72 -6.91 3.62 -6.09
N PRO A 73 -7.65 2.93 -6.98
CA PRO A 73 -7.28 1.60 -7.43
C PRO A 73 -6.12 1.68 -8.44
N ALA A 74 -5.27 0.67 -8.41
CA ALA A 74 -4.20 0.39 -9.36
C ALA A 74 -4.02 -1.14 -9.49
N ARG A 75 -3.22 -1.58 -10.45
CA ARG A 75 -3.04 -3.01 -10.75
C ARG A 75 -1.60 -3.34 -11.11
N VAL A 76 -1.12 -4.48 -10.62
CA VAL A 76 0.16 -5.08 -11.01
C VAL A 76 -0.14 -6.43 -11.62
N GLU A 77 0.33 -6.65 -12.85
CA GLU A 77 0.10 -7.88 -13.59
C GLU A 77 1.41 -8.64 -13.82
N ASN A 78 1.29 -9.97 -13.91
CA ASN A 78 2.38 -10.87 -14.29
C ASN A 78 3.66 -10.69 -13.44
N HIS A 79 3.52 -10.38 -12.15
CA HIS A 79 4.66 -10.20 -11.26
C HIS A 79 5.26 -11.57 -10.86
N PRO A 80 6.56 -11.82 -11.09
CA PRO A 80 7.19 -13.09 -10.73
C PRO A 80 7.05 -13.41 -9.24
N ARG A 81 6.76 -14.67 -8.86
CA ARG A 81 6.62 -15.06 -7.44
C ARG A 81 7.92 -15.54 -6.81
N GLN A 82 8.75 -16.25 -7.58
CA GLN A 82 9.87 -17.04 -7.02
C GLN A 82 11.23 -16.33 -7.08
N ALA A 83 11.36 -15.26 -7.86
CA ALA A 83 12.65 -14.65 -8.18
C ALA A 83 12.86 -13.24 -7.63
N VAL A 84 11.90 -12.69 -6.89
CA VAL A 84 11.90 -11.27 -6.49
C VAL A 84 11.53 -11.09 -5.03
N THR A 85 12.20 -10.14 -4.38
CA THR A 85 11.87 -9.72 -3.02
C THR A 85 10.56 -8.93 -3.01
N VAL A 86 9.91 -8.86 -1.85
CA VAL A 86 8.70 -8.04 -1.62
C VAL A 86 8.87 -6.58 -2.09
N TRP A 87 10.08 -6.04 -2.02
CA TRP A 87 10.40 -4.69 -2.45
C TRP A 87 10.14 -4.45 -3.94
N HIS A 88 10.33 -5.46 -4.78
CA HIS A 88 10.04 -5.35 -6.21
C HIS A 88 8.53 -5.24 -6.47
N LEU A 89 7.72 -5.95 -5.67
CA LEU A 89 6.27 -5.85 -5.75
C LEU A 89 5.81 -4.45 -5.30
N ILE A 90 6.36 -3.96 -4.19
CA ILE A 90 6.06 -2.61 -3.66
C ILE A 90 6.43 -1.55 -4.70
N ARG A 91 7.64 -1.63 -5.30
CA ARG A 91 8.07 -0.71 -6.36
C ARG A 91 7.08 -0.70 -7.53
N LYS A 92 6.74 -1.87 -8.07
CA LYS A 92 5.77 -1.96 -9.18
C LYS A 92 4.40 -1.42 -8.79
N ALA A 93 3.97 -1.62 -7.55
CA ALA A 93 2.70 -1.09 -7.06
C ALA A 93 2.73 0.45 -6.95
N ILE A 94 3.85 1.06 -6.55
CA ILE A 94 4.06 2.51 -6.54
C ILE A 94 4.02 3.06 -7.98
N GLU A 95 4.73 2.43 -8.91
CA GLU A 95 4.73 2.79 -10.34
C GLU A 95 3.32 2.71 -10.95
N ALA A 96 2.59 1.61 -10.68
CA ALA A 96 1.22 1.41 -11.14
C ALA A 96 0.23 2.43 -10.54
N SER A 97 0.55 2.98 -9.37
CA SER A 97 -0.25 4.01 -8.69
C SER A 97 -0.05 5.41 -9.27
N GLY A 98 0.79 5.55 -10.32
CA GLY A 98 1.05 6.82 -11.00
C GLY A 98 2.05 7.73 -10.28
N PHE A 99 2.74 7.24 -9.25
CA PHE A 99 3.89 7.93 -8.68
C PHE A 99 5.09 7.73 -9.62
N ARG A 100 5.34 8.72 -10.47
CA ARG A 100 6.57 8.81 -11.25
C ARG A 100 7.54 9.74 -10.52
N GLU A 101 8.83 9.42 -10.56
CA GLU A 101 9.85 10.44 -10.32
C GLU A 101 9.59 11.59 -11.30
N LYS A 102 9.48 12.81 -10.77
CA LYS A 102 9.61 14.00 -11.63
C LYS A 102 11.09 14.06 -12.02
N SER A 103 11.37 13.67 -13.27
CA SER A 103 12.66 13.92 -13.94
C SER A 103 12.94 15.40 -14.04
#